data_AF-A0A485NT66-F1
#
_entry.id   AF-A0A485NT66-F1
#
_cell.length_a   1.000
_cell.length_b   1.000
_cell.length_c   1.000
_cell.angle_alpha   90.00
_cell.angle_beta   90.00
_cell.angle_gamma   90.00
#
_symmetry.space_group_name_H-M   'P 1'
#
loop_
_entity.id
_entity.type
_entity.pdbx_description
1 polymer ?
#
loop_
_entity_poly.entity_id
_entity_poly.type
_entity_poly.pdbx_seq_one_letter_code
_entity_poly.pdbx_strand_id
1 'polypeptide(L)'
;MFGRPPPVIPSLRAELIAEFKDQELFLSLRGLQRAHEDIWPRLRAIYEAGPTLTPHQYRPGDWVYVKRHHRETLEPCWKGPYIVVLTTPTALRVDGIATWVHHTHVRPADPSSIRKDFVMRWAVNSGPTQPAQAQATAHSTHLIL
;
A
#
# COMPACT_ATOMS: atom_id res chain seq x y z
N MET A 1 -7.31 -8.48 -2.77
CA MET A 1 -5.94 -9.01 -2.80
C MET A 1 -5.43 -8.90 -4.23
N PHE A 2 -4.50 -7.98 -4.50
CA PHE A 2 -3.90 -7.82 -5.83
C PHE A 2 -2.78 -8.86 -6.02
N GLY A 3 -2.59 -9.36 -7.25
CA GLY A 3 -1.50 -10.28 -7.59
C GLY A 3 -1.89 -11.75 -7.78
N ARG A 4 -3.15 -12.13 -7.55
CA ARG A 4 -3.65 -13.40 -8.09
C ARG A 4 -3.87 -13.23 -9.58
N PRO A 5 -3.29 -14.09 -10.45
CA PRO A 5 -3.61 -14.07 -11.86
C PRO A 5 -5.14 -14.18 -12.01
N PRO A 6 -5.77 -13.39 -12.89
CA PRO A 6 -7.18 -13.52 -13.15
C PRO A 6 -7.52 -14.98 -13.48
N PRO A 7 -8.67 -15.50 -13.02
CA PRO A 7 -9.03 -16.89 -13.23
C PRO A 7 -9.01 -17.20 -14.73
N VAL A 8 -8.38 -18.31 -15.09
CA VAL A 8 -8.36 -18.79 -16.48
C VAL A 8 -9.80 -19.11 -16.85
N ILE A 9 -10.38 -18.32 -17.75
CA ILE A 9 -11.70 -18.60 -18.29
C ILE A 9 -11.53 -19.85 -19.17
N PRO A 10 -12.22 -20.96 -18.88
CA PRO A 10 -12.16 -22.12 -19.76
C PRO A 10 -12.59 -21.70 -21.16
N SER A 11 -11.92 -22.24 -22.18
CA SER A 11 -12.25 -22.00 -23.59
C SER A 11 -13.75 -22.15 -23.82
N LEU A 12 -14.31 -21.31 -24.70
CA LEU A 12 -15.73 -21.37 -25.06
C LEU A 12 -16.05 -22.79 -25.51
N ARG A 13 -16.87 -23.50 -24.72
CA ARG A 13 -17.26 -24.88 -25.02
C ARG A 13 -18.04 -24.88 -26.33
N ALA A 14 -17.81 -25.91 -27.15
CA ALA A 14 -18.50 -26.07 -28.44
C ALA A 14 -20.03 -26.03 -28.31
N GLU A 15 -20.55 -26.46 -27.16
CA GLU A 15 -21.98 -26.42 -26.79
C GLU A 15 -22.52 -24.98 -26.66
N LEU A 16 -21.82 -24.11 -25.92
CA LEU A 16 -22.19 -22.69 -25.77
C LEU A 16 -22.03 -21.93 -27.09
N ILE A 17 -21.05 -22.34 -27.90
CA ILE A 17 -20.82 -21.78 -29.24
C ILE A 17 -22.04 -22.00 -30.15
N ALA A 18 -22.72 -23.14 -30.05
CA ALA A 18 -23.85 -23.47 -30.90
C ALA A 18 -25.12 -22.64 -30.60
N GLU A 19 -25.21 -22.02 -29.43
CA GLU A 19 -26.35 -21.17 -29.02
C GLU A 19 -26.25 -19.72 -29.55
N PHE A 20 -25.05 -19.28 -29.97
CA PHE A 20 -24.87 -17.92 -30.48
C PHE A 20 -25.43 -17.77 -31.89
N LYS A 21 -26.59 -17.11 -31.99
CA LYS A 21 -27.21 -16.72 -33.26
C LYS A 21 -26.55 -15.48 -33.90
N ASP A 22 -25.80 -14.71 -33.12
CA ASP A 22 -25.13 -13.49 -33.55
C ASP A 22 -23.72 -13.81 -34.09
N GLN A 23 -23.54 -13.59 -35.38
CA GLN A 23 -22.31 -13.90 -36.11
C GLN A 23 -21.15 -12.95 -35.77
N GLU A 24 -21.41 -11.69 -35.49
CA GLU A 24 -20.37 -10.70 -35.17
C GLU A 24 -19.84 -10.90 -33.74
N LEU A 25 -20.75 -11.14 -32.80
CA LEU A 25 -20.38 -11.48 -31.43
C LEU A 25 -19.55 -12.77 -31.40
N PHE A 26 -19.96 -13.77 -32.19
CA PHE A 26 -19.24 -15.03 -32.30
C PHE A 26 -17.81 -14.84 -32.85
N LEU A 27 -17.66 -14.08 -33.94
CA LEU A 27 -16.34 -13.79 -34.52
C LEU A 27 -15.44 -13.05 -33.53
N SER A 28 -16.00 -12.09 -32.79
CA SER A 28 -15.28 -11.34 -31.76
C SER A 28 -14.80 -12.23 -30.61
N LEU A 29 -15.66 -13.11 -30.10
CA LEU A 29 -15.31 -14.05 -29.03
C LEU A 29 -14.26 -15.07 -29.49
N ARG A 30 -14.36 -15.56 -30.73
CA ARG A 30 -13.34 -16.45 -31.32
C ARG A 30 -11.99 -15.74 -31.47
N GLY A 31 -11.99 -14.47 -31.87
CA GLY A 31 -10.80 -13.63 -31.92
C GLY A 31 -10.15 -13.47 -30.54
N LEU A 32 -10.95 -13.17 -29.53
CA LEU A 32 -10.49 -13.06 -28.13
C LEU A 32 -9.91 -14.38 -27.61
N GLN A 33 -10.57 -15.51 -27.89
CA GLN A 33 -10.06 -16.83 -27.49
C GLN A 33 -8.70 -17.13 -28.11
N ARG A 34 -8.51 -16.85 -29.41
CA ARG A 34 -7.22 -17.05 -30.08
C ARG A 34 -6.12 -16.16 -29.51
N ALA A 35 -6.42 -14.89 -29.28
CA ALA A 35 -5.48 -13.97 -28.65
C ALA A 35 -5.10 -14.44 -27.23
N HIS A 36 -6.06 -14.97 -26.48
CA HIS A 36 -5.80 -15.57 -25.18
C HIS A 36 -4.88 -16.80 -25.29
N GLU A 37 -5.18 -17.75 -26.18
CA GLU A 37 -4.38 -18.96 -26.39
C GLU A 37 -2.94 -18.66 -26.81
N ASP A 38 -2.72 -17.64 -27.64
CA ASP A 38 -1.39 -17.23 -28.10
C ASP A 38 -0.55 -16.55 -26.99
N ILE A 39 -1.18 -15.67 -26.21
CA ILE A 39 -0.48 -14.86 -25.20
C ILE A 39 -0.32 -15.60 -23.86
N TRP A 40 -1.27 -16.48 -23.52
CA TRP A 40 -1.34 -17.12 -22.20
C TRP A 40 -0.10 -17.93 -21.80
N PRO A 41 0.54 -18.72 -22.67
CA PRO A 41 1.75 -19.47 -22.30
C PRO A 41 2.88 -18.55 -21.79
N ARG A 42 3.05 -17.38 -22.42
CA ARG A 42 4.05 -16.38 -22.02
C ARG A 42 3.71 -15.77 -20.67
N LEU A 43 2.44 -15.38 -20.49
CA LEU A 43 1.97 -14.84 -19.21
C LEU A 43 2.08 -15.87 -18.08
N ARG A 44 1.68 -17.12 -18.34
CA ARG A 44 1.79 -18.23 -17.39
C ARG A 44 3.23 -18.40 -16.92
N ALA A 45 4.19 -18.41 -17.84
CA ALA A 45 5.61 -18.52 -17.47
C ALA A 45 6.06 -17.39 -16.52
N ILE A 46 5.59 -16.16 -16.73
CA ILE A 46 5.88 -15.02 -15.84
C ILE A 46 5.21 -15.20 -14.47
N TYR A 47 3.96 -15.67 -14.45
CA TYR A 47 3.25 -15.93 -13.20
C TYR A 47 3.89 -17.06 -12.38
N GLU A 48 4.28 -18.16 -13.02
CA GLU A 48 4.92 -19.32 -12.38
C GLU A 48 6.35 -19.01 -11.91
N ALA A 49 7.11 -18.23 -12.70
CA ALA A 49 8.43 -17.76 -12.29
C ALA A 49 8.39 -16.86 -11.05
N GLY A 50 7.21 -16.28 -10.77
CA GLY A 50 7.03 -15.29 -9.73
C GLY A 50 7.70 -13.95 -10.08
N PRO A 51 7.29 -12.84 -9.45
CA PRO A 51 7.95 -11.58 -9.68
C PRO A 51 9.40 -11.61 -9.16
N THR A 52 10.40 -11.43 -10.03
CA THR A 52 11.77 -11.03 -9.65
C THR A 52 11.81 -9.54 -9.29
N LEU A 53 10.86 -9.10 -8.46
CA LEU A 53 10.85 -7.74 -7.96
C LEU A 53 11.67 -7.77 -6.69
N THR A 54 12.91 -7.24 -6.75
CA THR A 54 13.64 -6.89 -5.53
C THR A 54 12.72 -6.01 -4.70
N PRO A 55 12.15 -6.53 -3.60
CA PRO A 55 11.19 -5.76 -2.85
C PRO A 55 11.89 -4.54 -2.31
N HIS A 56 11.24 -3.39 -2.37
CA HIS A 56 11.74 -2.22 -1.68
C HIS A 56 11.89 -2.52 -0.17
N GLN A 57 12.82 -1.85 0.50
CA GLN A 57 13.17 -2.15 1.88
C GLN A 57 12.13 -1.76 2.94
N TYR A 58 11.07 -1.05 2.56
CA TYR A 58 10.05 -0.52 3.48
C TYR A 58 9.20 -1.62 4.12
N ARG A 59 8.83 -1.42 5.39
CA ARG A 59 7.95 -2.30 6.19
C ARG A 59 6.77 -1.50 6.78
N PRO A 60 5.64 -2.14 7.07
CA PRO A 60 4.58 -1.50 7.87
C PRO A 60 5.14 -0.98 9.20
N GLY A 61 4.81 0.26 9.55
CA GLY A 61 5.32 0.98 10.72
C GLY A 61 6.49 1.94 10.42
N ASP A 62 7.13 1.84 9.25
CA ASP A 62 8.18 2.77 8.86
C ASP A 62 7.61 4.18 8.65
N TRP A 63 8.39 5.19 9.04
CA TRP A 63 8.08 6.57 8.75
C TRP A 63 8.71 6.99 7.42
N VAL A 64 7.92 7.68 6.59
CA VAL A 64 8.34 8.06 5.25
C VAL A 64 7.85 9.44 4.82
N TYR A 65 8.62 10.08 3.95
CA TYR A 65 8.18 11.23 3.17
C TYR A 65 7.72 10.77 1.78
N VAL A 66 6.68 11.40 1.25
CA VAL A 66 6.12 11.15 -0.07
C VAL A 66 6.41 12.33 -0.99
N LYS A 67 6.99 12.04 -2.16
CA LYS A 67 7.26 13.02 -3.22
C LYS A 67 5.94 13.46 -3.85
N ARG A 68 5.72 14.77 -3.91
CA ARG A 68 4.65 15.40 -4.72
C ARG A 68 5.27 16.42 -5.67
N HIS A 69 4.71 16.52 -6.87
CA HIS A 69 5.01 17.63 -7.76
C HIS A 69 4.12 18.82 -7.39
N HIS A 70 4.75 19.98 -7.19
CA HIS A 70 4.02 21.23 -7.05
C HIS A 70 3.56 21.68 -8.44
N ARG A 71 2.27 21.99 -8.62
CA ARG A 71 1.72 22.29 -9.96
C ARG A 71 2.28 23.57 -10.57
N GLU A 72 2.72 24.51 -9.72
CA GLU A 72 3.18 25.84 -10.16
C GLU A 72 4.67 25.86 -10.50
N THR A 73 5.49 25.10 -9.76
CA THR A 73 6.96 25.12 -9.91
C THR A 73 7.51 23.82 -10.49
N LEU A 74 6.70 22.77 -10.63
CA LEU A 74 7.08 21.39 -11.01
C LEU A 74 8.17 20.75 -10.15
N GLU A 75 8.69 21.47 -9.16
CA GLU A 75 9.70 20.99 -8.25
C GLU A 75 9.17 19.87 -7.37
N PRO A 76 9.97 18.82 -7.13
CA PRO A 76 9.67 17.82 -6.13
C PRO A 76 9.61 18.38 -4.72
N CYS A 77 8.43 18.40 -4.12
CA CYS A 77 8.25 18.65 -2.70
C CYS A 77 8.08 17.32 -1.95
N TRP A 78 8.79 17.16 -0.84
CA TRP A 78 8.59 16.04 0.08
C TRP A 78 7.53 16.41 1.10
N LYS A 79 6.42 15.66 1.15
CA LYS A 79 5.37 15.82 2.16
C LYS A 79 5.44 14.68 3.17
N GLY A 80 5.02 14.92 4.40
CA GLY A 80 5.07 13.94 5.48
C GLY A 80 5.90 14.46 6.64
N PRO A 81 6.05 13.69 7.72
CA PRO A 81 6.15 12.23 7.75
C PRO A 81 4.80 11.50 7.75
N TYR A 82 4.74 10.35 7.08
CA TYR A 82 3.62 9.41 7.05
C TYR A 82 4.07 8.05 7.57
N ILE A 83 3.16 7.26 8.15
CA ILE A 83 3.40 5.88 8.55
C ILE A 83 3.00 4.94 7.41
N VAL A 84 3.88 4.01 7.05
CA VAL A 84 3.55 2.92 6.13
C VAL A 84 2.58 1.96 6.80
N VAL A 85 1.41 1.75 6.21
CA VAL A 85 0.37 0.84 6.72
C VAL A 85 0.46 -0.53 6.04
N LEU A 86 0.77 -0.55 4.75
CA LEU A 86 0.87 -1.79 3.97
C LEU A 86 1.93 -1.66 2.87
N THR A 87 2.56 -2.78 2.55
CA THR A 87 3.58 -2.87 1.50
C THR A 87 3.21 -3.91 0.46
N THR A 88 3.48 -3.59 -0.81
CA THR A 88 3.46 -4.50 -1.96
C THR A 88 4.83 -4.43 -2.62
N PRO A 89 5.23 -5.30 -3.54
CA PRO A 89 6.59 -5.27 -4.08
C PRO A 89 7.04 -3.92 -4.67
N THR A 90 6.12 -3.12 -5.23
CA THR A 90 6.44 -1.86 -5.92
C THR A 90 5.86 -0.62 -5.25
N ALA A 91 4.88 -0.75 -4.36
CA ALA A 91 4.14 0.38 -3.82
C ALA A 91 3.77 0.22 -2.34
N LEU A 92 3.66 1.37 -1.69
CA LEU A 92 3.29 1.52 -0.28
C LEU A 92 1.88 2.09 -0.17
N ARG A 93 1.12 1.62 0.82
CA ARG A 93 -0.03 2.34 1.35
C ARG A 93 0.42 3.05 2.61
N VAL A 94 0.28 4.37 2.65
CA VAL A 94 0.67 5.20 3.78
C VAL A 94 -0.57 5.83 4.42
N ASP A 95 -0.48 6.18 5.70
CA ASP A 95 -1.57 6.83 6.40
C ASP A 95 -1.92 8.20 5.78
N GLY A 96 -3.20 8.58 5.85
CA GLY A 96 -3.69 9.86 5.30
C GLY A 96 -3.66 9.99 3.76
N ILE A 97 -3.14 9.03 3.01
CA ILE A 97 -3.14 9.02 1.54
C ILE A 97 -3.95 7.83 1.03
N ALA A 98 -5.06 8.11 0.33
CA ALA A 98 -5.97 7.08 -0.17
C ALA A 98 -5.34 6.19 -1.27
N THR A 99 -4.41 6.76 -2.05
CA THR A 99 -3.75 6.09 -3.19
C THR A 99 -2.48 5.36 -2.78
N TRP A 100 -2.17 4.27 -3.49
CA TRP A 100 -0.86 3.62 -3.39
C TRP A 100 0.25 4.52 -3.95
N VAL A 101 1.39 4.55 -3.28
CA VAL A 101 2.56 5.35 -3.64
C VAL A 101 3.68 4.43 -4.11
N HIS A 102 4.18 4.61 -5.33
CA HIS A 102 5.31 3.83 -5.82
C HIS A 102 6.57 4.10 -4.97
N HIS A 103 7.34 3.06 -4.64
CA HIS A 103 8.47 3.16 -3.72
C HIS A 103 9.56 4.16 -4.13
N THR A 104 9.71 4.45 -5.43
CA THR A 104 10.64 5.48 -5.94
C THR A 104 10.22 6.91 -5.58
N HIS A 105 8.95 7.12 -5.19
CA HIS A 105 8.42 8.39 -4.76
C HIS A 105 8.39 8.51 -3.23
N VAL A 106 9.12 7.63 -2.54
CA VAL A 106 9.14 7.56 -1.09
C VAL A 106 10.58 7.67 -0.61
N ARG A 107 10.79 8.38 0.50
CA ARG A 107 12.07 8.46 1.21
C ARG A 107 11.88 8.12 2.69
N PRO A 108 12.78 7.37 3.33
CA PRO A 108 12.72 7.14 4.77
C PRO A 108 12.75 8.47 5.55
N ALA A 109 11.99 8.52 6.65
CA ALA A 109 12.02 9.60 7.62
C ALA A 109 12.57 9.05 8.95
N ASP A 110 13.43 9.81 9.61
CA ASP A 110 14.02 9.39 10.88
C ASP A 110 12.97 9.47 12.01
N PRO A 111 12.62 8.36 12.68
CA PRO A 111 11.68 8.38 13.80
C PRO A 111 12.11 9.33 14.94
N SER A 112 13.43 9.54 15.10
CA SER A 112 13.98 10.39 16.15
C SER A 112 13.72 11.89 15.89
N SER A 113 13.78 12.32 14.64
CA SER A 113 13.43 13.70 14.26
C SER A 113 11.93 13.93 14.34
N ILE A 114 11.11 12.95 13.95
CA ILE A 114 9.64 13.04 14.02
C ILE A 114 9.15 13.18 15.46
N ARG A 115 9.71 12.38 16.38
CA ARG A 115 9.35 12.47 17.80
C ARG A 115 9.70 13.85 18.37
N LYS A 116 10.85 14.42 18.01
CA LYS A 116 11.24 15.77 18.43
C LYS A 116 10.30 16.83 17.84
N ASP A 117 9.94 16.72 16.56
CA ASP A 117 9.01 17.66 15.93
C ASP A 117 7.61 17.60 16.54
N PHE A 118 7.13 16.39 16.87
CA PHE A 118 5.85 16.22 17.57
C PHE A 118 5.93 16.86 18.96
N VAL A 119 6.94 16.53 19.76
CA VAL A 119 7.13 17.09 21.11
C VAL A 119 7.30 18.62 21.07
N MET A 120 8.10 19.16 20.15
CA MET A 120 8.27 20.61 20.00
C MET A 120 6.98 21.30 19.53
N ARG A 121 6.24 20.71 18.59
CA ARG A 121 4.96 21.26 18.13
C ARG A 121 3.91 21.32 19.24
N TRP A 122 3.86 20.32 20.11
CA TRP A 122 2.97 20.34 21.29
C TRP A 122 3.49 21.27 22.40
N ALA A 123 4.81 21.42 22.55
CA ALA A 123 5.41 22.36 23.49
C ALA A 123 5.17 23.83 23.10
N VAL A 124 5.21 24.16 21.81
CA VAL A 124 4.96 25.54 21.31
C VAL A 124 3.51 25.98 21.52
N ASN A 125 2.55 25.04 21.50
CA ASN A 125 1.13 25.33 21.78
C ASN A 125 0.77 25.24 23.28
N SER A 126 1.74 24.89 24.14
CA SER A 126 1.53 24.83 25.59
C SER A 126 2.22 26.04 26.21
N GLY A 127 1.47 27.07 26.59
CA GLY A 127 1.93 28.00 27.64
C GLY A 127 2.31 27.19 28.89
N PRO A 128 3.19 27.70 29.78
CA PRO A 128 3.79 26.90 30.85
C PRO A 128 2.71 26.51 31.86
N THR A 129 2.05 25.38 31.62
CA THR A 129 1.20 24.72 32.60
C THR A 129 1.94 23.46 32.99
N GLN A 130 2.67 23.61 34.08
CA GLN A 130 3.34 22.55 34.83
C GLN A 130 2.37 21.37 35.06
N PRO A 131 2.71 20.12 34.72
CA PRO A 131 1.82 19.00 35.02
C PRO A 131 1.89 18.70 36.53
N ALA A 132 0.75 18.80 37.21
CA ALA A 132 0.61 18.35 38.59
C ALA A 132 0.91 16.84 38.66
N GLN A 133 1.88 16.46 39.50
CA GLN A 133 2.13 15.05 39.78
C GLN A 133 0.97 14.48 40.60
N ALA A 134 0.23 13.53 40.03
CA ALA A 134 -0.67 12.68 40.80
C ALA A 134 0.18 11.68 41.59
N GLN A 135 0.27 11.86 42.91
CA GLN A 135 0.82 10.84 43.82
C GLN A 135 -0.24 9.76 44.04
N ALA A 136 0.10 8.51 43.73
CA ALA A 136 -0.67 7.35 44.13
C ALA A 136 -0.38 7.05 45.62
N THR A 137 -1.33 7.32 46.50
CA THR A 137 -1.29 6.87 47.90
C THR A 137 -1.59 5.37 47.96
N ALA A 138 -0.60 4.56 48.30
CA ALA A 138 -0.79 3.17 48.68
C ALA A 138 -1.26 3.10 50.13
N HIS A 139 -2.49 2.66 50.35
CA HIS A 139 -2.98 2.29 51.69
C HIS A 139 -2.42 0.91 52.05
N SER A 140 -1.44 0.85 52.95
CA SER A 140 -0.97 -0.37 53.57
C SER A 140 -1.78 -0.64 54.85
N THR A 141 -2.57 -1.70 54.85
CA THR A 141 -3.30 -2.19 56.04
C THR A 141 -2.40 -3.20 56.76
N HIS A 142 -2.09 -2.92 58.03
CA HIS A 142 -1.36 -3.83 58.92
C HIS A 142 -2.19 -5.07 59.25
N LEU A 143 -1.57 -6.24 59.15
CA LEU A 143 -1.96 -7.47 59.86
C LEU A 143 -0.78 -7.86 60.75
N ILE A 144 -1.00 -7.75 62.06
CA ILE A 144 -0.11 -8.24 63.13
C ILE A 144 -0.56 -9.67 63.46
N LEU A 145 0.42 -10.57 63.67
CA LEU A 145 0.25 -11.93 64.20
C LEU A 145 -0.34 -11.92 65.62
#